data_AF-A0A7T1F9H5-F1
#
_entry.id   AF-A0A7T1F9H5-F1
#
_cell.length_a   1.000
_cell.length_b   1.000
_cell.length_c   1.000
_cell.angle_alpha   90.00
_cell.angle_beta   90.00
_cell.angle_gamma   90.00
#
_symmetry.space_group_name_H-M   'P 1'
#
loop_
_entity.id
_entity.type
_entity.pdbx_description
1 polymer ?
#
loop_
_entity_poly.entity_id
_entity_poly.type
_entity_poly.pdbx_seq_one_letter_code
_entity_poly.pdbx_strand_id
1 'polypeptide(L)'
;MKVTADPLVDYRNIVAKLDPRTKIALTITISTILISSGSSQSILRICLSLFSLSLLLSIHKISLFIKCTITFLVLILIQNFVVPYSEGMFKFVLLAFVGIFMNMFPGFIVGYYTLFSTKISEFIAAMEKMKLPRNIIIPISVIFRFFPTIAEEYRNINYAMKMRGITFSNNFLKMIEYRMIPLIISVVQIGNDLSFTAMTRGVDSPYKRTNICVVRFKMLDIFLLIVLIMLWIIYFKEKLFND
;
A
#
# COMPACT_ATOMS: atom_id res chain seq x y z
N MET A 1 -16.96 1.57 29.00
CA MET A 1 -17.56 0.77 27.92
C MET A 1 -17.47 1.60 26.63
N LYS A 2 -16.40 1.45 25.84
CA LYS A 2 -16.24 2.15 24.56
C LYS A 2 -16.98 1.35 23.50
N VAL A 3 -18.02 1.95 22.92
CA VAL A 3 -18.81 1.39 21.83
C VAL A 3 -17.86 0.96 20.71
N THR A 4 -17.79 -0.35 20.49
CA THR A 4 -17.09 -0.97 19.36
C THR A 4 -17.71 -0.44 18.09
N ALA A 5 -16.95 0.37 17.35
CA ALA A 5 -17.34 0.87 16.03
C ALA A 5 -17.68 -0.33 15.13
N ASP A 6 -18.89 -0.29 14.57
CA ASP A 6 -19.41 -1.30 13.67
C ASP A 6 -18.48 -1.43 12.44
N PRO A 7 -17.85 -2.59 12.18
CA PRO A 7 -16.82 -2.73 11.15
C PRO A 7 -17.38 -2.67 9.71
N LEU A 8 -18.70 -2.54 9.56
CA LEU A 8 -19.41 -2.65 8.28
C LEU A 8 -19.74 -1.30 7.62
N VAL A 9 -19.70 -0.18 8.36
CA VAL A 9 -19.96 1.15 7.78
C VAL A 9 -18.65 1.79 7.34
N ASP A 10 -18.43 1.86 6.03
CA ASP A 10 -17.24 2.47 5.46
C ASP A 10 -17.41 3.99 5.35
N TYR A 11 -16.98 4.74 6.38
CA TYR A 11 -17.03 6.21 6.47
C TYR A 11 -16.03 6.93 5.54
N ARG A 12 -15.65 6.34 4.41
CA ARG A 12 -14.63 6.85 3.50
C ARG A 12 -15.23 7.76 2.41
N ASN A 13 -14.53 8.84 2.10
CA ASN A 13 -14.84 9.73 0.98
C ASN A 13 -14.96 8.98 -0.35
N ILE A 14 -15.78 9.50 -1.27
CA ILE A 14 -16.02 8.93 -2.61
C ILE A 14 -14.71 8.69 -3.37
N VAL A 15 -13.70 9.54 -3.16
CA VAL A 15 -12.36 9.45 -3.77
C VAL A 15 -11.47 8.37 -3.10
N ALA A 16 -11.63 8.12 -1.81
CA ALA A 16 -10.94 7.00 -1.15
C ALA A 16 -11.52 5.63 -1.59
N LYS A 17 -12.75 5.63 -2.11
CA LYS A 17 -13.48 4.47 -2.61
C LYS A 17 -13.23 4.18 -4.11
N LEU A 18 -12.06 4.61 -4.60
CA LEU A 18 -11.52 4.28 -5.92
C LEU A 18 -11.09 2.82 -6.02
N ASP A 19 -11.17 2.25 -7.22
CA ASP A 19 -10.84 0.84 -7.44
C ASP A 19 -9.37 0.57 -7.08
N PRO A 20 -9.04 -0.51 -6.34
CA PRO A 20 -7.67 -0.83 -5.97
C PRO A 20 -6.73 -0.98 -7.19
N ARG A 21 -7.27 -1.38 -8.34
CA ARG A 21 -6.50 -1.55 -9.57
C ARG A 21 -6.00 -0.24 -10.16
N THR A 22 -6.87 0.76 -10.23
CA THR A 22 -6.52 2.09 -10.79
C THR A 22 -5.51 2.76 -9.88
N LYS A 23 -5.63 2.57 -8.56
CA LYS A 23 -4.63 3.00 -7.57
C LYS A 23 -3.26 2.35 -7.77
N ILE A 24 -3.20 1.02 -7.94
CA ILE A 24 -1.93 0.29 -8.17
C ILE A 24 -1.32 0.66 -9.52
N ALA A 25 -2.14 0.80 -10.57
CA ALA A 25 -1.66 1.29 -11.85
C ALA A 25 -1.04 2.69 -11.70
N LEU A 26 -1.71 3.57 -10.96
CA LEU A 26 -1.27 4.94 -10.72
C LEU A 26 0.05 5.03 -9.94
N THR A 27 0.26 4.18 -8.93
CA THR A 27 1.55 4.13 -8.21
C THR A 27 2.69 3.67 -9.10
N ILE A 28 2.46 2.62 -9.89
CA ILE A 28 3.46 2.08 -10.82
C ILE A 28 3.81 3.15 -11.84
N THR A 29 2.83 3.78 -12.50
CA THR A 29 3.08 4.80 -13.52
C THR A 29 3.83 6.01 -12.96
N ILE A 30 3.42 6.52 -11.80
CA ILE A 30 4.08 7.68 -11.18
C ILE A 30 5.51 7.33 -10.80
N SER A 31 5.73 6.16 -10.20
CA SER A 31 7.08 5.70 -9.82
C SER A 31 7.96 5.51 -11.05
N THR A 32 7.44 4.90 -12.13
CA THR A 32 8.21 4.69 -13.37
C THR A 32 8.56 5.99 -14.09
N ILE A 33 7.61 6.95 -14.17
CA ILE A 33 7.83 8.22 -14.86
C ILE A 33 8.84 9.08 -14.08
N LEU A 34 8.74 9.13 -12.75
CA LEU A 34 9.65 9.92 -11.91
C LEU A 34 11.06 9.35 -11.85
N ILE A 35 11.22 8.03 -11.86
CA ILE A 35 12.54 7.38 -11.89
C ILE A 35 13.19 7.52 -13.27
N SER A 36 12.40 7.41 -14.35
CA SER A 36 12.94 7.48 -15.72
C SER A 36 13.16 8.91 -16.22
N SER A 37 12.52 9.91 -15.64
CA SER A 37 12.69 11.30 -16.03
C SER A 37 14.14 11.74 -15.78
N GLY A 38 14.84 12.18 -16.84
CA GLY A 38 16.16 12.82 -16.76
C GLY A 38 16.06 14.28 -16.27
N SER A 39 17.20 14.96 -16.11
CA SER A 39 17.30 16.32 -15.57
C SER A 39 16.58 17.41 -16.40
N SER A 40 16.18 17.15 -17.66
CA SER A 40 15.54 18.16 -18.51
C SER A 40 14.02 18.33 -18.28
N GLN A 41 13.34 17.38 -17.63
CA GLN A 41 11.87 17.35 -17.55
C GLN A 41 11.32 17.85 -16.20
N SER A 42 11.85 18.96 -15.69
CA SER A 42 11.51 19.50 -14.37
C SER A 42 10.02 19.87 -14.21
N ILE A 43 9.37 20.29 -15.31
CA ILE A 43 7.95 20.70 -15.31
C ILE A 43 7.01 19.50 -15.15
N LEU A 44 7.29 18.38 -15.82
CA LEU A 44 6.54 17.13 -15.66
C LEU A 44 6.62 16.60 -14.22
N ARG A 45 7.79 16.69 -13.58
CA ARG A 45 7.98 16.26 -12.18
C ARG A 45 7.17 17.11 -11.20
N ILE A 46 7.13 18.42 -11.40
CA ILE A 46 6.34 19.34 -10.57
C ILE A 46 4.84 19.07 -10.78
N CYS A 47 4.39 18.81 -12.00
CA CYS A 47 3.00 18.49 -12.29
C CYS A 47 2.58 17.12 -11.68
N LEU A 48 3.41 16.08 -11.81
CA LEU A 48 3.16 14.77 -11.20
C LEU A 48 3.15 14.81 -9.68
N SER A 49 4.06 15.57 -9.06
CA SER A 49 4.12 15.70 -7.60
C SER A 49 2.93 16.50 -7.04
N LEU A 50 2.50 17.55 -7.74
CA LEU A 50 1.26 18.28 -7.42
C LEU A 50 0.01 17.41 -7.58
N PHE A 51 -0.05 16.61 -8.63
CA PHE A 51 -1.14 15.65 -8.83
C PHE A 51 -1.18 14.59 -7.73
N SER A 52 -0.02 14.03 -7.36
CA SER A 52 0.14 13.11 -6.23
C SER A 52 -0.29 13.75 -4.90
N LEU A 53 0.07 15.02 -4.67
CA LEU A 53 -0.33 15.79 -3.49
C LEU A 53 -1.84 16.05 -3.44
N SER A 54 -2.45 16.39 -4.57
CA SER A 54 -3.90 16.55 -4.69
C SER A 54 -4.64 15.26 -4.35
N LEU A 55 -4.09 14.12 -4.77
CA LEU A 55 -4.61 12.79 -4.46
C LEU A 55 -4.53 12.49 -2.95
N LEU A 56 -3.41 12.85 -2.30
CA LEU A 56 -3.22 12.66 -0.85
C LEU A 56 -4.18 13.49 0.01
N LEU A 57 -4.56 14.70 -0.46
CA LEU A 57 -5.52 15.58 0.23
C LEU A 57 -6.90 14.90 0.41
N SER A 58 -7.21 13.94 -0.45
CA SER A 58 -8.49 13.24 -0.46
C SER A 58 -8.70 12.23 0.68
N ILE A 59 -7.67 11.90 1.46
CA ILE A 59 -7.75 10.92 2.58
C ILE A 59 -8.10 11.52 3.95
N HIS A 60 -8.25 12.85 4.08
CA HIS A 60 -8.54 13.52 5.36
C HIS A 60 -7.54 13.26 6.51
N LYS A 61 -6.36 12.66 6.24
CA LYS A 61 -5.26 12.58 7.20
C LYS A 61 -4.34 13.79 7.08
N ILE A 62 -4.86 14.94 7.50
CA ILE A 62 -4.22 16.26 7.40
C ILE A 62 -2.82 16.27 8.03
N SER A 63 -2.60 15.55 9.14
CA SER A 63 -1.28 15.48 9.81
C SER A 63 -0.19 14.82 8.96
N LEU A 64 -0.51 13.78 8.18
CA LEU A 64 0.47 13.13 7.30
C LEU A 64 0.71 13.95 6.04
N PHE A 65 -0.34 14.59 5.52
CA PHE A 65 -0.24 15.53 4.40
C PHE A 65 0.68 16.69 4.73
N ILE A 66 0.49 17.35 5.88
CA ILE A 66 1.33 18.46 6.32
C ILE A 66 2.80 18.04 6.49
N LYS A 67 3.07 16.86 7.04
CA LYS A 67 4.46 16.36 7.18
C LYS A 67 5.11 16.09 5.81
N CYS A 68 4.37 15.51 4.87
CA CYS A 68 4.87 15.23 3.51
C CYS A 68 5.04 16.51 2.67
N THR A 69 4.15 17.49 2.81
CA THR A 69 4.29 18.78 2.10
C THR A 69 5.46 19.59 2.63
N ILE A 70 5.65 19.65 3.96
CA ILE A 70 6.77 20.36 4.58
C ILE A 70 8.11 19.74 4.15
N THR A 71 8.22 18.42 4.19
CA THR A 71 9.45 17.72 3.76
C THR A 71 9.75 17.94 2.28
N PHE A 72 8.73 17.92 1.41
CA PHE A 72 8.90 18.22 -0.01
C PHE A 72 9.31 19.69 -0.26
N LEU A 73 8.71 20.64 0.46
CA LEU A 73 9.03 22.07 0.35
C LEU A 73 10.47 22.36 0.81
N VAL A 74 10.92 21.70 1.89
CA VAL A 74 12.31 21.77 2.36
C VAL A 74 13.28 21.24 1.30
N LEU A 75 12.95 20.12 0.65
CA LEU A 75 13.78 19.58 -0.45
C LEU A 75 13.86 20.55 -1.64
N ILE A 76 12.77 21.25 -1.99
CA ILE A 76 12.73 22.23 -3.09
C ILE A 76 13.60 23.44 -2.73
N LEU A 77 13.51 23.93 -1.50
CA LEU A 77 14.33 25.04 -1.02
C LEU A 77 15.81 24.69 -1.04
N ILE A 78 16.19 23.48 -0.58
CA ILE A 78 17.57 23.01 -0.65
C ILE A 78 18.06 22.95 -2.11
N GLN A 79 17.22 22.46 -3.03
CA GLN A 79 17.58 22.38 -4.44
C GLN A 79 17.79 23.75 -5.08
N ASN A 80 16.94 24.74 -4.79
CA ASN A 80 17.00 26.05 -5.42
C ASN A 80 17.97 27.03 -4.75
N PHE A 81 18.19 26.92 -3.43
CA PHE A 81 19.07 27.84 -2.68
C PHE A 81 20.45 27.29 -2.38
N VAL A 82 20.66 25.98 -2.23
CA VAL A 82 21.97 25.43 -1.80
C VAL A 82 22.81 24.93 -2.98
N VAL A 83 22.17 24.36 -4.00
CA VAL A 83 22.85 23.86 -5.22
C VAL A 83 23.54 24.95 -6.04
N PRO A 84 22.99 26.18 -6.22
CA PRO A 84 23.68 27.21 -7.01
C PRO A 84 24.85 27.87 -6.27
N TYR A 85 24.88 27.81 -4.93
CA TYR A 85 25.97 28.39 -4.11
C TYR A 85 27.11 27.40 -3.82
N SER A 86 26.97 26.13 -4.20
CA SER A 86 28.03 25.12 -4.08
C SER A 86 28.76 24.94 -5.40
N GLU A 87 30.09 25.04 -5.39
CA GLU A 87 30.94 24.73 -6.55
C GLU A 87 31.69 23.39 -6.38
N GLY A 88 32.08 22.76 -7.48
CA GLY A 88 32.90 21.54 -7.50
C GLY A 88 32.16 20.22 -7.22
N MET A 89 32.89 19.20 -6.72
CA MET A 89 32.38 17.83 -6.49
C MET A 89 31.22 17.79 -5.47
N PHE A 90 31.20 18.71 -4.50
CA PHE A 90 30.12 18.83 -3.52
C PHE A 90 28.77 19.14 -4.17
N LYS A 91 28.75 19.96 -5.22
CA LYS A 91 27.54 20.24 -6.01
C LYS A 91 26.99 18.98 -6.65
N PHE A 92 27.86 18.14 -7.22
CA PHE A 92 27.44 16.91 -7.90
C PHE A 92 26.86 15.89 -6.92
N VAL A 93 27.52 15.69 -5.76
CA VAL A 93 27.02 14.81 -4.70
C VAL A 93 25.70 15.31 -4.15
N LEU A 94 25.59 16.61 -3.83
CA LEU A 94 24.38 17.20 -3.27
C LEU A 94 23.22 17.15 -4.27
N LEU A 95 23.47 17.43 -5.56
CA LEU A 95 22.48 17.30 -6.63
C LEU A 95 22.01 15.84 -6.81
N ALA A 96 22.92 14.87 -6.73
CA ALA A 96 22.56 13.45 -6.81
C ALA A 96 21.69 13.02 -5.64
N PHE A 97 22.08 13.37 -4.40
CA PHE A 97 21.27 13.07 -3.22
C PHE A 97 19.89 13.71 -3.29
N VAL A 98 19.82 15.03 -3.53
CA VAL A 98 18.54 15.76 -3.60
C VAL A 98 17.70 15.25 -4.77
N GLY A 99 18.29 14.94 -5.91
CA GLY A 99 17.59 14.38 -7.08
C GLY A 99 16.99 13.00 -6.82
N ILE A 100 17.74 12.09 -6.17
CA ILE A 100 17.24 10.76 -5.80
C ILE A 100 16.07 10.90 -4.82
N PHE A 101 16.23 11.71 -3.77
CA PHE A 101 15.15 11.94 -2.79
C PHE A 101 13.92 12.56 -3.44
N MET A 102 14.08 13.56 -4.31
CA MET A 102 12.97 14.20 -5.03
C MET A 102 12.20 13.26 -5.94
N ASN A 103 12.90 12.32 -6.58
CA ASN A 103 12.24 11.36 -7.49
C ASN A 103 11.54 10.24 -6.71
N MET A 104 12.13 9.81 -5.59
CA MET A 104 11.62 8.67 -4.82
C MET A 104 10.47 9.07 -3.88
N PHE A 105 10.48 10.30 -3.37
CA PHE A 105 9.53 10.77 -2.36
C PHE A 105 8.06 10.78 -2.82
N PRO A 106 7.70 11.30 -4.02
CA PRO A 106 6.32 11.27 -4.49
C PRO A 106 5.84 9.84 -4.76
N GLY A 107 6.70 8.96 -5.27
CA GLY A 107 6.38 7.53 -5.45
C GLY A 107 6.02 6.85 -4.13
N PHE A 108 6.78 7.12 -3.06
CA PHE A 108 6.46 6.65 -1.72
C PHE A 108 5.15 7.22 -1.17
N ILE A 109 4.88 8.50 -1.39
CA ILE A 109 3.63 9.15 -0.94
C ILE A 109 2.41 8.49 -1.58
N VAL A 110 2.42 8.30 -2.90
CA VAL A 110 1.31 7.63 -3.60
C VAL A 110 1.25 6.15 -3.20
N GLY A 111 2.39 5.47 -3.07
CA GLY A 111 2.44 4.09 -2.59
C GLY A 111 1.78 3.94 -1.22
N TYR A 112 2.11 4.83 -0.29
CA TYR A 112 1.51 4.87 1.05
C TYR A 112 0.01 5.18 0.99
N TYR A 113 -0.42 6.11 0.13
CA TYR A 113 -1.83 6.40 -0.14
C TYR A 113 -2.58 5.14 -0.57
N THR A 114 -2.03 4.36 -1.50
CA THR A 114 -2.69 3.16 -2.00
C THR A 114 -2.84 2.11 -0.91
N LEU A 115 -1.76 1.78 -0.19
CA LEU A 115 -1.78 0.78 0.88
C LEU A 115 -2.77 1.15 2.01
N PHE A 116 -2.80 2.42 2.42
CA PHE A 116 -3.68 2.83 3.51
C PHE A 116 -5.15 2.97 3.06
N SER A 117 -5.39 3.39 1.81
CA SER A 117 -6.73 3.59 1.29
C SER A 117 -7.40 2.33 0.75
N THR A 118 -6.67 1.25 0.48
CA THR A 118 -7.28 0.00 0.01
C THR A 118 -7.57 -0.94 1.16
N LYS A 119 -8.81 -1.40 1.31
CA LYS A 119 -9.07 -2.53 2.21
C LYS A 119 -8.56 -3.82 1.59
N ILE A 120 -8.11 -4.72 2.45
CA ILE A 120 -7.64 -6.04 2.07
C ILE A 120 -8.73 -6.82 1.29
N SER A 121 -9.98 -6.70 1.70
CA SER A 121 -11.14 -7.31 1.02
C SER A 121 -11.38 -6.72 -0.39
N GLU A 122 -11.21 -5.40 -0.56
CA GLU A 122 -11.32 -4.76 -1.88
C GLU A 122 -10.19 -5.20 -2.80
N PHE A 123 -8.98 -5.35 -2.28
CA PHE A 123 -7.83 -5.86 -3.02
C PHE A 123 -8.04 -7.30 -3.51
N ILE A 124 -8.54 -8.19 -2.65
CA ILE A 124 -8.89 -9.58 -3.04
C ILE A 124 -9.97 -9.58 -4.12
N ALA A 125 -11.02 -8.78 -3.97
CA ALA A 125 -12.09 -8.68 -4.96
C ALA A 125 -11.59 -8.09 -6.30
N ALA A 126 -10.67 -7.13 -6.24
CA ALA A 126 -9.98 -6.59 -7.40
C ALA A 126 -9.12 -7.65 -8.10
N MET A 127 -8.39 -8.49 -7.36
CA MET A 127 -7.61 -9.61 -7.91
C MET A 127 -8.51 -10.67 -8.57
N GLU A 128 -9.65 -10.99 -7.95
CA GLU A 128 -10.59 -12.00 -8.46
C GLU A 128 -11.17 -11.59 -9.81
N LYS A 129 -11.58 -10.33 -9.95
CA LYS A 129 -12.03 -9.80 -11.24
C LYS A 129 -10.91 -9.78 -12.29
N MET A 130 -9.63 -9.90 -11.92
CA MET A 130 -8.48 -9.72 -12.82
C MET A 130 -8.15 -11.02 -13.54
N LYS A 131 -9.02 -12.03 -13.36
CA LYS A 131 -8.91 -13.39 -13.89
C LYS A 131 -7.60 -14.07 -13.48
N LEU A 132 -7.11 -13.76 -12.27
CA LEU A 132 -6.04 -14.55 -11.66
C LEU A 132 -6.54 -15.98 -11.37
N PRO A 133 -5.64 -16.99 -11.41
CA PRO A 133 -6.03 -18.37 -11.16
C PRO A 133 -6.57 -18.52 -9.74
N ARG A 134 -7.66 -19.29 -9.61
CA ARG A 134 -8.37 -19.50 -8.35
C ARG A 134 -7.48 -20.11 -7.27
N ASN A 135 -6.52 -20.93 -7.69
CA ASN A 135 -5.52 -21.58 -6.86
C ASN A 135 -4.68 -20.57 -6.06
N ILE A 136 -4.61 -19.31 -6.50
CA ILE A 136 -3.87 -18.24 -5.82
C ILE A 136 -4.81 -17.36 -4.99
N ILE A 137 -5.98 -17.00 -5.54
CA ILE A 137 -6.93 -16.08 -4.87
C ILE A 137 -7.48 -16.68 -3.57
N ILE A 138 -7.82 -17.97 -3.57
CA ILE A 138 -8.45 -18.62 -2.41
C ILE A 138 -7.49 -18.64 -1.21
N PRO A 139 -6.24 -19.15 -1.33
CA PRO A 139 -5.28 -19.08 -0.23
C PRO A 139 -4.97 -17.67 0.23
N ILE A 140 -4.84 -16.70 -0.68
CA ILE A 140 -4.60 -15.30 -0.32
C ILE A 140 -5.76 -14.73 0.51
N SER A 141 -7.00 -14.98 0.09
CA SER A 141 -8.19 -14.54 0.83
C SER A 141 -8.25 -15.15 2.22
N VAL A 142 -7.83 -16.40 2.35
CA VAL A 142 -7.68 -17.08 3.63
C VAL A 142 -6.60 -16.39 4.46
N ILE A 143 -5.36 -16.29 3.98
CA ILE A 143 -4.25 -15.65 4.72
C ILE A 143 -4.66 -14.29 5.29
N PHE A 144 -5.31 -13.47 4.47
CA PHE A 144 -5.74 -12.13 4.90
C PHE A 144 -6.85 -12.11 5.94
N ARG A 145 -7.75 -13.10 5.94
CA ARG A 145 -8.79 -13.23 6.97
C ARG A 145 -8.25 -13.85 8.25
N PHE A 146 -7.21 -14.68 8.15
CA PHE A 146 -6.60 -15.40 9.26
C PHE A 146 -5.49 -14.61 9.95
N PHE A 147 -4.79 -13.74 9.21
CA PHE A 147 -3.72 -12.91 9.77
C PHE A 147 -4.16 -12.08 10.99
N PRO A 148 -5.34 -11.42 11.00
CA PRO A 148 -5.87 -10.76 12.20
C PRO A 148 -6.05 -11.73 13.37
N THR A 149 -6.57 -12.93 13.12
CA THR A 149 -6.77 -13.96 14.16
C THR A 149 -5.44 -14.45 14.72
N ILE A 150 -4.42 -14.66 13.89
CA ILE A 150 -3.07 -15.06 14.33
C ILE A 150 -2.46 -13.98 15.24
N ALA A 151 -2.67 -12.70 14.91
CA ALA A 151 -2.18 -11.60 15.74
C ALA A 151 -2.90 -11.53 17.11
N GLU A 152 -4.19 -11.86 17.14
CA GLU A 152 -4.96 -11.96 18.38
C GLU A 152 -4.52 -13.16 19.22
N GLU A 153 -4.35 -14.34 18.61
CA GLU A 153 -3.80 -15.53 19.27
C GLU A 153 -2.42 -15.28 19.86
N TYR A 154 -1.53 -14.63 19.10
CA TYR A 154 -0.22 -14.22 19.59
C TYR A 154 -0.33 -13.33 20.84
N ARG A 155 -1.28 -12.40 20.84
CA ARG A 155 -1.51 -11.49 21.97
C ARG A 155 -2.09 -12.22 23.17
N ASN A 156 -3.02 -13.15 22.96
CA ASN A 156 -3.63 -13.97 24.01
C ASN A 156 -2.60 -14.89 24.67
N ILE A 157 -1.78 -15.58 23.88
CA ILE A 157 -0.66 -16.39 24.38
C ILE A 157 0.31 -15.51 25.17
N ASN A 158 0.65 -14.33 24.65
CA ASN A 158 1.53 -13.41 25.35
C ASN A 158 0.96 -12.95 26.71
N TYR A 159 -0.35 -12.69 26.80
CA TYR A 159 -1.00 -12.37 28.07
C TYR A 159 -1.02 -13.57 29.02
N ALA A 160 -1.32 -14.77 28.54
CA ALA A 160 -1.32 -15.98 29.36
C ALA A 160 0.06 -16.28 29.95
N MET A 161 1.12 -16.09 29.15
CA MET A 161 2.50 -16.25 29.59
C MET A 161 2.90 -15.18 30.61
N LYS A 162 2.42 -13.93 30.45
CA LYS A 162 2.62 -12.86 31.42
C LYS A 162 1.93 -13.18 32.76
N MET A 163 0.74 -13.79 32.75
CA MET A 163 0.04 -14.22 33.97
C MET A 163 0.77 -15.34 34.71
N ARG A 164 1.49 -16.20 34.00
CA ARG A 164 2.35 -17.24 34.58
C ARG A 164 3.66 -16.70 35.19
N GLY A 165 3.83 -15.38 35.27
CA GLY A 165 5.04 -14.74 35.80
C GLY A 165 6.26 -14.85 34.88
N ILE A 166 6.08 -15.39 33.66
CA ILE A 166 7.14 -15.47 32.66
C ILE A 166 7.20 -14.12 31.95
N THR A 167 7.83 -13.17 32.63
CA THR A 167 8.31 -11.91 32.04
C THR A 167 9.37 -12.24 30.99
N PHE A 168 9.62 -11.35 30.02
CA PHE A 168 10.71 -11.46 29.04
C PHE A 168 12.01 -11.88 29.74
N SER A 169 12.24 -13.19 29.81
CA SER A 169 13.39 -13.78 30.47
C SER A 169 14.56 -13.59 29.51
N ASN A 170 15.75 -13.35 30.05
CA ASN A 170 16.98 -13.15 29.28
C ASN A 170 17.33 -14.34 28.37
N ASN A 171 16.66 -15.49 28.55
CA ASN A 171 16.86 -16.69 27.75
C ASN A 171 15.89 -16.74 26.56
N PHE A 172 16.39 -16.34 25.39
CA PHE A 172 15.69 -16.46 24.10
C PHE A 172 15.13 -17.87 23.84
N LEU A 173 15.86 -18.91 24.27
CA LEU A 173 15.43 -20.32 24.11
C LEU A 173 14.11 -20.61 24.84
N LYS A 174 13.95 -20.14 26.08
CA LYS A 174 12.70 -20.31 26.84
C LYS A 174 11.56 -19.49 26.22
N MET A 175 11.86 -18.32 25.66
CA MET A 175 10.84 -17.50 24.98
C MET A 175 10.28 -18.21 23.74
N ILE A 176 11.14 -18.88 22.96
CA ILE A 176 10.72 -19.66 21.80
C ILE A 176 9.87 -20.85 22.25
N GLU A 177 10.34 -21.62 23.22
CA GLU A 177 9.64 -22.80 23.71
C GLU A 177 8.23 -22.47 24.22
N TYR A 178 8.11 -21.42 25.04
CA TYR A 178 6.83 -21.10 25.67
C TYR A 178 5.89 -20.21 24.84
N ARG A 179 6.37 -19.51 23.81
CA ARG A 179 5.53 -18.64 22.96
C ARG A 179 5.37 -19.16 21.54
N MET A 180 6.44 -19.59 20.90
CA MET A 180 6.41 -20.02 19.50
C MET A 180 5.77 -21.40 19.33
N ILE A 181 6.12 -22.38 20.19
CA ILE A 181 5.57 -23.73 20.07
C ILE A 181 4.04 -23.73 20.23
N PRO A 182 3.45 -23.12 21.28
CA PRO A 182 2.00 -23.06 21.40
C PRO A 182 1.33 -22.30 20.25
N LEU A 183 1.96 -21.21 19.77
CA LEU A 183 1.45 -20.44 18.63
C LEU A 183 1.39 -21.30 17.37
N ILE A 184 2.45 -22.05 17.06
CA ILE A 184 2.50 -22.91 15.88
C ILE A 184 1.40 -23.98 15.95
N ILE A 185 1.23 -24.62 17.11
CA ILE A 185 0.20 -25.65 17.31
C ILE A 185 -1.20 -25.04 17.10
N SER A 186 -1.50 -23.90 17.72
CA SER A 186 -2.79 -23.21 17.54
C SER A 186 -3.04 -22.83 16.08
N VAL A 187 -2.05 -22.29 15.38
CA VAL A 187 -2.18 -21.90 13.96
C VAL A 187 -2.44 -23.10 13.05
N VAL A 188 -1.77 -24.23 13.30
CA VAL A 188 -2.01 -25.48 12.55
C VAL A 188 -3.43 -25.99 12.77
N GLN A 189 -3.91 -25.97 14.02
CA GLN A 189 -5.27 -26.41 14.34
C GLN A 189 -6.33 -25.52 13.68
N ILE A 190 -6.17 -24.20 13.77
CA ILE A 190 -7.03 -23.22 13.11
C ILE A 190 -7.04 -23.42 11.58
N GLY A 191 -5.88 -23.72 10.99
CA GLY A 191 -5.77 -24.00 9.56
C GLY A 191 -6.47 -25.29 9.13
N ASN A 192 -6.39 -26.34 9.96
CA ASN A 192 -7.09 -27.61 9.73
C ASN A 192 -8.62 -27.41 9.81
N ASP A 193 -9.11 -26.74 10.85
CA ASP A 193 -10.54 -26.47 11.03
C ASP A 193 -11.13 -25.66 9.87
N LEU A 194 -10.36 -24.67 9.39
CA LEU A 194 -10.73 -23.93 8.19
C LEU A 194 -10.79 -24.83 6.96
N SER A 195 -9.78 -25.67 6.76
CA SER A 195 -9.68 -26.55 5.59
C SER A 195 -10.86 -27.52 5.55
N PHE A 196 -11.21 -28.13 6.69
CA PHE A 196 -12.40 -28.97 6.82
C PHE A 196 -13.68 -28.18 6.55
N THR A 197 -13.83 -26.98 7.12
CA THR A 197 -14.99 -26.11 6.88
C THR A 197 -15.11 -25.67 5.42
N ALA A 198 -13.98 -25.43 4.74
CA ALA A 198 -13.92 -25.09 3.33
C ALA A 198 -14.33 -26.29 2.46
N MET A 199 -13.85 -27.49 2.79
CA MET A 199 -14.20 -28.72 2.09
C MET A 199 -15.70 -29.06 2.24
N THR A 200 -16.26 -28.96 3.45
CA THR A 200 -17.71 -29.20 3.68
C THR A 200 -18.60 -28.18 2.97
N ARG A 201 -18.12 -26.94 2.77
CA ARG A 201 -18.78 -25.90 1.97
C ARG A 201 -18.51 -26.00 0.46
N GLY A 202 -17.91 -27.11 -0.01
CA GLY A 202 -17.69 -27.38 -1.42
C GLY A 202 -16.78 -26.36 -2.10
N VAL A 203 -15.65 -25.99 -1.48
CA VAL A 203 -14.64 -25.10 -2.12
C VAL A 203 -14.18 -25.61 -3.48
N ASP A 204 -14.14 -26.93 -3.68
CA ASP A 204 -13.75 -27.58 -4.94
C ASP A 204 -14.92 -27.77 -5.94
N SER A 205 -16.06 -27.12 -5.72
CA SER A 205 -17.20 -27.23 -6.63
C SER A 205 -16.85 -26.67 -8.03
N PRO A 206 -17.14 -27.40 -9.13
CA PRO A 206 -16.80 -26.99 -10.50
C PRO A 206 -17.66 -25.81 -11.02
N TYR A 207 -18.71 -25.42 -10.30
CA TYR A 207 -19.63 -24.37 -10.70
C TYR A 207 -19.06 -22.95 -10.44
N LYS A 208 -19.41 -21.99 -11.30
CA LYS A 208 -19.01 -20.58 -11.13
C LYS A 208 -19.62 -20.00 -9.86
N ARG A 209 -18.75 -19.63 -8.90
CA ARG A 209 -19.15 -18.90 -7.70
C ARG A 209 -19.56 -17.46 -8.02
N THR A 210 -20.48 -16.94 -7.22
CA THR A 210 -20.87 -15.52 -7.20
C THR A 210 -20.06 -14.77 -6.13
N ASN A 211 -19.65 -13.54 -6.44
CA ASN A 211 -18.88 -12.71 -5.53
C ASN A 211 -19.80 -11.71 -4.81
N ILE A 212 -19.73 -11.67 -3.48
CA ILE A 212 -20.53 -10.78 -2.62
C ILE A 212 -20.02 -9.34 -2.71
N CYS A 213 -18.72 -9.12 -2.97
CA CYS A 213 -18.13 -7.80 -3.12
C CYS A 213 -18.20 -7.33 -4.58
N VAL A 214 -19.17 -6.49 -4.89
CA VAL A 214 -19.32 -5.89 -6.22
C VAL A 214 -18.40 -4.67 -6.34
N VAL A 215 -17.16 -4.90 -6.78
CA VAL A 215 -16.23 -3.82 -7.16
C VAL A 215 -16.74 -3.18 -8.46
N ARG A 216 -17.52 -2.09 -8.38
CA ARG A 216 -18.00 -1.39 -9.59
C ARG A 216 -17.02 -0.29 -9.95
N PHE A 217 -16.51 -0.35 -11.18
CA PHE A 217 -15.84 0.77 -11.82
C PHE A 217 -16.73 2.01 -11.72
N LYS A 218 -16.24 3.05 -11.07
CA LYS A 218 -16.92 4.34 -11.04
C LYS A 218 -16.43 5.20 -12.19
N MET A 219 -17.21 6.19 -12.60
CA MET A 219 -16.82 7.17 -13.62
C MET A 219 -15.49 7.89 -13.27
N LEU A 220 -15.17 8.01 -11.97
CA LEU A 220 -13.89 8.55 -11.50
C LEU A 220 -12.68 7.67 -11.87
N ASP A 221 -12.85 6.35 -11.92
CA ASP A 221 -11.79 5.41 -12.31
C ASP A 221 -11.47 5.55 -13.80
N ILE A 222 -12.48 5.78 -14.64
CA ILE A 222 -12.32 6.01 -16.08
C ILE A 222 -11.59 7.33 -16.33
N PHE A 223 -11.98 8.41 -15.63
CA PHE A 223 -11.31 9.70 -15.74
C PHE A 223 -9.83 9.60 -15.35
N LEU A 224 -9.52 8.91 -14.25
CA LEU A 224 -8.13 8.70 -13.81
C LEU A 224 -7.31 7.86 -14.79
N LEU A 225 -7.92 6.86 -15.41
CA LEU A 225 -7.27 6.03 -16.43
C LEU A 225 -6.95 6.85 -17.69
N ILE A 226 -7.85 7.75 -18.10
CA ILE A 226 -7.61 8.68 -19.21
C ILE A 226 -6.45 9.63 -18.88
N VAL A 227 -6.42 10.20 -17.67
CA VAL A 227 -5.30 11.07 -17.23
C VAL A 227 -3.97 10.30 -17.24
N LEU A 228 -3.96 9.05 -16.81
CA LEU A 228 -2.77 8.18 -16.84
C LEU A 228 -2.26 7.93 -18.27
N ILE A 229 -3.17 7.67 -19.22
CA ILE A 229 -2.80 7.51 -20.64
C ILE A 229 -2.24 8.81 -21.19
N MET A 230 -2.84 9.96 -20.87
CA MET A 230 -2.33 11.26 -21.31
C MET A 230 -0.92 11.54 -20.76
N LEU A 231 -0.65 11.21 -19.50
CA LEU A 231 0.70 11.34 -18.92
C LEU A 231 1.73 10.46 -19.64
N TRP A 232 1.34 9.24 -20.01
CA TRP A 232 2.19 8.34 -20.79
C TRP A 232 2.51 8.89 -22.19
N ILE A 233 1.52 9.48 -22.87
CA ILE A 233 1.70 10.09 -24.18
C ILE A 233 2.66 11.29 -24.09
N ILE A 234 2.50 12.14 -23.07
CA ILE A 234 3.38 13.30 -22.87
C ILE A 234 4.81 12.83 -22.57
N TYR A 235 4.98 11.83 -21.69
CA TYR A 235 6.30 11.25 -21.40
C TYR A 235 6.97 10.67 -22.65
N PHE A 236 6.22 9.92 -23.48
CA PHE A 236 6.77 9.33 -24.70
C PHE A 236 7.16 10.42 -25.72
N LYS A 237 6.34 11.46 -25.86
CA LYS A 237 6.63 12.60 -26.74
C LYS A 237 7.88 13.36 -26.31
N GLU A 238 8.04 13.60 -25.00
CA GLU A 238 9.18 14.35 -24.45
C GLU A 238 10.46 13.52 -24.46
N LYS A 239 10.37 12.19 -24.45
CA LYS A 239 11.53 11.31 -24.66
C LYS A 239 11.93 11.22 -26.14
N LEU A 240 10.96 11.11 -27.05
CA LEU A 240 11.22 11.02 -28.50
C LEU A 240 11.75 12.32 -29.11
N PHE A 241 11.43 13.49 -28.53
CA PHE A 241 11.86 14.79 -29.06
C PHE A 241 13.22 15.25 -28.51
N ASN A 242 13.81 14.50 -27.58
CA ASN A 242 15.06 14.87 -26.89
C ASN A 242 16.21 13.87 -27.15
N ASP A 243 15.99 12.90 -28.06
CA ASP A 243 16.99 12.04 -28.71
C ASP A 243 17.21 12.55 -30.16
#